data_AF-A0A1W9TAS4-F1
#
_entry.id   AF-A0A1W9TAS4-F1
#
_cell.length_a   1.000
_cell.length_b   1.000
_cell.length_c   1.000
_cell.angle_alpha   90.00
_cell.angle_beta   90.00
_cell.angle_gamma   90.00
#
_symmetry.space_group_name_H-M   'P 1'
#
loop_
_entity.id
_entity.type
_entity.pdbx_description
1 polymer ?
#
loop_
_entity_poly.entity_id
_entity_poly.type
_entity_poly.pdbx_seq_one_letter_code
_entity_poly.pdbx_strand_id
1 'polypeptide(L)'
;MSSPEFPRPISPKTSPDGWYCAWPILNRGKCVLVYPSRPINDAFAMKKTIEEIAQQDDRYDGRALKFVFEGLASTIDELRKQEDPAQPPRHISGQELAWGLARLAQKRWGRLAAMVLGQWGLHATRDFGEIVYLMIDNGWMTSQETDTVEDFDAVFDFDEVLEKQFVIEIR
;
A
#
# COMPACT_ATOMS: atom_id res chain seq x y z
N MET A 1 -9.96 28.98 -57.98
CA MET A 1 -9.50 29.38 -56.63
C MET A 1 -9.81 28.21 -55.72
N SER A 2 -8.87 27.27 -55.64
CA SER A 2 -8.99 26.03 -54.90
C SER A 2 -8.53 26.26 -53.47
N SER A 3 -9.41 26.05 -52.49
CA SER A 3 -9.05 26.01 -51.08
C SER A 3 -8.17 24.79 -50.80
N PRO A 4 -7.17 24.90 -49.90
CA PRO A 4 -6.35 23.75 -49.52
C PRO A 4 -7.15 22.82 -48.59
N GLU A 5 -7.32 21.57 -49.01
CA GLU A 5 -7.82 20.48 -48.16
C GLU A 5 -6.82 20.20 -47.04
N PHE A 6 -7.20 20.51 -45.81
CA PHE A 6 -6.49 20.03 -44.62
C PHE A 6 -6.76 18.53 -44.45
N PRO A 7 -5.73 17.69 -44.24
CA PRO A 7 -5.96 16.29 -43.94
C PRO A 7 -6.70 16.18 -42.59
N ARG A 8 -7.80 15.42 -42.58
CA ARG A 8 -8.56 15.11 -41.37
C ARG A 8 -7.64 14.43 -40.34
N PRO A 9 -7.76 14.75 -39.04
CA PRO A 9 -7.01 14.05 -38.02
C PRO A 9 -7.35 12.56 -38.08
N ILE A 10 -6.32 11.74 -38.26
CA ILE A 10 -6.41 10.29 -38.16
C ILE A 10 -7.00 9.94 -36.78
N SER A 11 -8.20 9.38 -36.78
CA SER A 11 -8.78 8.79 -35.57
C SER A 11 -7.82 7.70 -35.06
N PRO A 12 -7.51 7.65 -33.75
CA PRO A 12 -6.70 6.56 -33.22
C PRO A 12 -7.49 5.27 -33.47
N LYS A 13 -6.91 4.38 -34.28
CA LYS A 13 -7.45 3.03 -34.49
C LYS A 13 -7.35 2.31 -33.14
N THR A 14 -8.46 2.27 -32.42
CA THR A 14 -8.62 1.42 -31.24
C THR A 14 -8.51 -0.04 -31.69
N SER A 15 -7.45 -0.71 -31.26
CA SER A 15 -7.44 -2.17 -31.17
C SER A 15 -8.53 -2.59 -30.18
N PRO A 16 -9.27 -3.70 -30.39
CA PRO A 16 -10.35 -4.12 -29.48
C PRO A 16 -9.90 -4.35 -28.03
N ASP A 17 -8.58 -4.45 -27.82
CA ASP A 17 -7.98 -4.88 -26.56
C ASP A 17 -7.28 -3.74 -25.79
N GLY A 18 -7.29 -2.50 -26.29
CA GLY A 18 -6.95 -1.31 -25.48
C GLY A 18 -5.51 -1.17 -24.96
N TRP A 19 -4.52 -1.84 -25.55
CA TRP A 19 -3.11 -1.73 -25.12
C TRP A 19 -2.34 -0.64 -25.87
N TYR A 20 -1.81 0.35 -25.16
CA TYR A 20 -0.67 1.15 -25.59
C TYR A 20 0.62 0.56 -24.99
N CYS A 21 1.50 0.05 -25.84
CA CYS A 21 2.91 -0.24 -25.50
C CYS A 21 3.82 0.59 -26.42
N ALA A 22 4.60 1.48 -25.83
CA ALA A 22 5.82 2.08 -26.40
C ALA A 22 6.64 2.56 -25.18
N TRP A 23 7.91 2.27 -24.93
CA TRP A 23 9.01 1.57 -25.62
C TRP A 23 10.05 1.19 -24.48
N PRO A 24 11.35 0.83 -24.68
CA PRO A 24 11.97 -0.38 -24.11
C PRO A 24 13.30 -0.16 -23.33
N ILE A 25 13.88 -1.27 -22.83
CA ILE A 25 15.30 -1.51 -22.45
C ILE A 25 15.79 -0.98 -21.07
N LEU A 26 15.87 -1.92 -20.12
CA LEU A 26 16.97 -2.14 -19.17
C LEU A 26 17.31 -1.02 -18.16
N ASN A 27 16.80 -1.13 -16.93
CA ASN A 27 17.65 -0.88 -15.76
C ASN A 27 17.14 -1.60 -14.49
N ARG A 28 18.11 -1.94 -13.64
CA ARG A 28 18.01 -2.82 -12.48
C ARG A 28 17.12 -2.27 -11.36
N GLY A 29 16.35 -3.18 -10.77
CA GLY A 29 16.02 -3.16 -9.34
C GLY A 29 14.83 -2.29 -8.91
N LYS A 30 14.04 -2.90 -8.01
CA LYS A 30 13.15 -2.26 -7.04
C LYS A 30 11.83 -1.73 -7.59
N CYS A 31 10.84 -2.62 -7.65
CA CYS A 31 9.45 -2.23 -7.87
C CYS A 31 8.53 -3.16 -7.10
N VAL A 32 7.82 -2.61 -6.11
CA VAL A 32 6.62 -3.23 -5.55
C VAL A 32 5.64 -2.10 -5.24
N LEU A 33 4.61 -2.00 -6.07
CA LEU A 33 3.19 -2.02 -5.71
C LEU A 33 2.39 -1.68 -6.97
N VAL A 34 1.74 -2.69 -7.54
CA VAL A 34 0.66 -2.51 -8.51
C VAL A 34 -0.65 -2.69 -7.74
N TYR A 35 -1.32 -1.59 -7.39
CA TYR A 35 -2.77 -1.63 -7.21
C TYR A 35 -3.39 -1.97 -8.57
N PRO A 36 -4.38 -2.87 -8.66
CA PRO A 36 -4.99 -3.20 -9.94
C PRO A 36 -5.79 -1.99 -10.45
N SER A 37 -5.21 -1.23 -11.37
CA SER A 37 -5.94 -0.27 -12.21
C SER A 37 -6.56 -0.94 -13.45
N ARG A 38 -6.81 -2.26 -13.43
CA ARG A 38 -7.38 -3.01 -14.56
C ARG A 38 -8.76 -3.56 -14.21
N PRO A 39 -9.70 -3.58 -15.18
CA PRO A 39 -11.06 -4.06 -14.94
C PRO A 39 -11.03 -5.50 -14.45
N ILE A 40 -11.78 -5.73 -13.37
CA ILE A 40 -11.92 -6.99 -12.65
C ILE A 40 -12.66 -7.97 -13.57
N ASN A 41 -11.95 -8.78 -14.36
CA ASN A 41 -12.50 -9.99 -14.97
C ASN A 41 -11.40 -11.06 -15.13
N ASP A 42 -11.72 -12.25 -14.62
CA ASP A 42 -11.20 -13.57 -14.99
C ASP A 42 -9.88 -14.13 -14.41
N ALA A 43 -9.34 -13.57 -13.32
CA ALA A 43 -8.22 -14.22 -12.59
C ALA A 43 -8.30 -14.12 -11.05
N PHE A 44 -9.51 -14.06 -10.48
CA PHE A 44 -9.73 -14.29 -9.04
C PHE A 44 -9.62 -15.81 -8.77
N ALA A 45 -8.40 -16.35 -8.78
CA ALA A 45 -8.11 -17.51 -7.94
C ALA A 45 -8.52 -17.11 -6.52
N MET A 46 -9.46 -17.84 -5.90
CA MET A 46 -10.15 -17.43 -4.68
C MET A 46 -9.17 -16.93 -3.60
N LYS A 47 -8.94 -15.61 -3.56
CA LYS A 47 -8.16 -14.98 -2.49
C LYS A 47 -9.04 -15.05 -1.26
N LYS A 48 -8.54 -15.70 -0.21
CA LYS A 48 -9.19 -15.71 1.09
C LYS A 48 -9.46 -14.27 1.50
N THR A 49 -10.65 -13.96 2.00
CA THR A 49 -10.95 -12.62 2.50
C THR A 49 -10.02 -12.27 3.67
N ILE A 50 -9.87 -10.98 3.96
CA ILE A 50 -9.05 -10.52 5.09
C ILE A 50 -9.52 -11.18 6.40
N GLU A 51 -10.83 -11.37 6.53
CA GLU A 51 -11.46 -12.04 7.66
C GLU A 51 -11.11 -13.55 7.70
N GLU A 52 -11.07 -14.23 6.57
CA GLU A 52 -10.67 -15.65 6.48
C GLU A 52 -9.18 -15.85 6.79
N ILE A 53 -8.33 -14.88 6.44
CA ILE A 53 -6.90 -14.89 6.78
C ILE A 53 -6.74 -14.73 8.30
N ALA A 54 -7.44 -13.76 8.90
CA ALA A 54 -7.40 -13.54 10.34
C ALA A 54 -7.88 -14.77 11.13
N GLN A 55 -8.92 -15.46 10.65
CA GLN A 55 -9.43 -16.68 11.26
C GLN A 55 -8.45 -17.87 11.24
N GLN A 56 -7.48 -17.88 10.33
CA GLN A 56 -6.53 -18.97 10.20
C GLN A 56 -5.28 -18.80 11.05
N ASP A 57 -4.83 -17.56 11.21
CA ASP A 57 -3.61 -17.25 11.96
C ASP A 57 -3.87 -17.10 13.47
N ASP A 58 -5.06 -16.63 13.86
CA ASP A 58 -5.53 -16.42 15.25
C ASP A 58 -4.66 -15.48 16.12
N ARG A 59 -3.48 -15.06 15.65
CA ARG A 59 -2.60 -14.12 16.37
C ARG A 59 -3.12 -12.68 16.36
N TYR A 60 -3.81 -12.30 15.29
CA TYR A 60 -4.27 -10.93 15.07
C TYR A 60 -5.77 -10.87 14.80
N ASP A 61 -6.43 -9.86 15.36
CA ASP A 61 -7.84 -9.59 15.07
C ASP A 61 -8.00 -9.17 13.59
N GLY A 62 -9.09 -9.57 12.92
CA GLY A 62 -9.35 -9.15 11.53
C GLY A 62 -9.37 -7.63 11.33
N ARG A 63 -9.68 -6.87 12.39
CA ARG A 63 -9.60 -5.40 12.40
C ARG A 63 -8.15 -4.90 12.26
N ALA A 64 -7.16 -5.60 12.80
CA ALA A 64 -5.74 -5.26 12.62
C ALA A 64 -5.32 -5.43 11.15
N LEU A 65 -5.70 -6.55 10.52
CA LEU A 65 -5.38 -6.78 9.11
C LEU A 65 -6.03 -5.69 8.23
N LYS A 66 -7.31 -5.40 8.46
CA LYS A 66 -8.01 -4.33 7.73
C LYS A 66 -7.32 -2.97 7.93
N PHE A 67 -6.91 -2.67 9.16
CA PHE A 67 -6.18 -1.45 9.47
C PHE A 67 -4.85 -1.35 8.73
N VAL A 68 -4.05 -2.42 8.70
CA VAL A 68 -2.77 -2.45 7.96
C VAL A 68 -3.00 -2.26 6.47
N PHE A 69 -4.01 -2.90 5.89
CA PHE A 69 -4.37 -2.74 4.49
C PHE A 69 -4.79 -1.29 4.16
N GLU A 70 -5.64 -0.68 4.98
CA GLU A 70 -6.03 0.73 4.85
C GLU A 70 -4.82 1.67 5.00
N GLY A 71 -3.93 1.39 5.95
CA GLY A 71 -2.73 2.17 6.21
C GLY A 71 -1.72 2.11 5.08
N LEU A 72 -1.57 0.95 4.43
CA LEU A 72 -0.76 0.84 3.22
C LEU A 72 -1.27 1.79 2.14
N ALA A 73 -2.57 1.72 1.82
CA ALA A 73 -3.18 2.58 0.81
C ALA A 73 -3.01 4.07 1.14
N SER A 74 -3.25 4.46 2.40
CA SER A 74 -3.05 5.83 2.85
C SER A 74 -1.60 6.29 2.72
N THR A 75 -0.64 5.42 3.05
CA THR A 75 0.79 5.74 2.97
C THR A 75 1.24 5.93 1.53
N ILE A 76 0.78 5.09 0.60
CA ILE A 76 1.01 5.26 -0.84
C ILE A 76 0.46 6.60 -1.32
N ASP A 77 -0.78 6.90 -0.97
CA ASP A 77 -1.43 8.13 -1.42
C ASP A 77 -0.75 9.39 -0.85
N GLU A 78 -0.24 9.33 0.38
CA GLU A 78 0.53 10.42 0.99
C GLU A 78 1.89 10.61 0.31
N LEU A 79 2.63 9.54 0.05
CA LEU A 79 3.92 9.61 -0.64
C LEU A 79 3.77 10.10 -2.08
N ARG A 80 2.75 9.62 -2.79
CA ARG A 80 2.44 10.08 -4.16
C ARG A 80 2.13 11.57 -4.26
N LYS A 81 1.57 12.18 -3.22
CA LYS A 81 1.32 13.63 -3.18
C LYS A 81 2.60 14.44 -3.02
N GLN A 82 3.66 13.84 -2.50
CA GLN A 82 4.96 14.47 -2.28
C GLN A 82 5.92 14.25 -3.45
N GLU A 83 5.63 13.26 -4.30
CA GLU A 83 6.43 12.87 -5.45
C GLU A 83 5.94 13.54 -6.75
N ASP A 84 6.83 13.59 -7.74
CA ASP A 84 6.49 14.08 -9.06
C ASP A 84 5.52 13.09 -9.75
N PRO A 85 4.32 13.53 -10.18
CA PRO A 85 3.36 12.67 -10.86
C PRO A 85 3.89 12.08 -12.19
N ALA A 86 4.99 12.61 -12.72
CA ALA A 86 5.67 12.05 -13.90
C ALA A 86 6.54 10.81 -13.60
N GLN A 87 6.83 10.51 -12.33
CA GLN A 87 7.65 9.36 -11.94
C GLN A 87 6.80 8.09 -11.71
N PRO A 88 7.35 6.90 -12.02
CA PRO A 88 6.66 5.65 -11.73
C PRO A 88 6.49 5.47 -10.21
N PRO A 89 5.40 4.81 -9.75
CA PRO A 89 5.19 4.54 -8.35
C PRO A 89 6.37 3.76 -7.76
N ARG A 90 7.01 4.30 -6.73
CA ARG A 90 8.09 3.62 -6.03
C ARG A 90 7.55 2.64 -4.98
N HIS A 91 8.42 1.70 -4.62
CA HIS A 91 8.16 0.83 -3.49
C HIS A 91 8.27 1.55 -2.15
N ILE A 92 7.43 1.14 -1.22
CA ILE A 92 7.42 1.63 0.15
C ILE A 92 8.14 0.61 1.01
N SER A 93 9.24 1.04 1.64
CA SER A 93 9.96 0.20 2.59
C SER A 93 9.11 -0.14 3.82
N GLY A 94 9.44 -1.23 4.51
CA GLY A 94 8.75 -1.61 5.77
C GLY A 94 8.78 -0.49 6.81
N GLN A 95 9.88 0.26 6.88
CA GLN A 95 10.03 1.43 7.76
C GLN A 95 9.04 2.55 7.41
N GLU A 96 8.93 2.90 6.13
CA GLU A 96 7.99 3.94 5.68
C GLU A 96 6.54 3.53 5.93
N LEU A 97 6.21 2.25 5.71
CA LEU A 97 4.90 1.71 6.00
C LEU A 97 4.60 1.76 7.51
N ALA A 98 5.54 1.35 8.36
CA ALA A 98 5.38 1.39 9.81
C ALA A 98 5.12 2.82 10.31
N TRP A 99 5.88 3.81 9.81
CA TRP A 99 5.64 5.22 10.14
C TRP A 99 4.31 5.74 9.61
N GLY A 100 3.91 5.33 8.40
CA GLY A 100 2.60 5.66 7.83
C GLY A 100 1.44 5.11 8.67
N LEU A 101 1.56 3.86 9.12
CA LEU A 101 0.60 3.22 10.03
C LEU A 101 0.52 3.94 11.37
N ALA A 102 1.66 4.32 11.94
CA ALA A 102 1.69 5.08 13.19
C ALA A 102 0.96 6.42 13.07
N ARG A 103 1.22 7.17 11.98
CA ARG A 103 0.53 8.44 11.70
C ARG A 103 -0.97 8.22 11.51
N LEU A 104 -1.37 7.18 10.78
CA LEU A 104 -2.78 6.86 10.59
C LEU A 104 -3.47 6.52 11.92
N ALA A 105 -2.82 5.72 12.77
CA ALA A 105 -3.33 5.35 14.07
C ALA A 105 -3.51 6.58 14.98
N GLN A 106 -2.48 7.44 15.07
CA GLN A 106 -2.56 8.70 15.81
C GLN A 106 -3.64 9.63 15.25
N LYS A 107 -3.79 9.72 13.93
CA LYS A 107 -4.83 10.54 13.30
C LYS A 107 -6.24 10.05 13.61
N ARG A 108 -6.45 8.73 13.72
CA ARG A 108 -7.76 8.13 14.02
C ARG A 108 -8.11 8.12 15.51
N TRP A 109 -7.15 7.81 16.37
CA TRP A 109 -7.41 7.52 17.79
C TRP A 109 -6.60 8.37 18.76
N GLY A 110 -5.66 9.17 18.26
CA GLY A 110 -4.76 9.97 19.07
C GLY A 110 -4.02 9.13 20.10
N ARG A 111 -4.08 9.56 21.37
CA ARG A 111 -3.44 8.86 22.50
C ARG A 111 -4.03 7.49 22.81
N LEU A 112 -5.20 7.15 22.25
CA LEU A 112 -5.80 5.83 22.40
C LEU A 112 -5.29 4.83 21.35
N ALA A 113 -4.43 5.26 20.42
CA ALA A 113 -3.92 4.41 19.35
C ALA A 113 -3.26 3.14 19.89
N ALA A 114 -2.35 3.25 20.87
CA ALA A 114 -1.67 2.08 21.44
C ALA A 114 -2.66 1.10 22.07
N MET A 115 -3.64 1.60 22.83
CA MET A 115 -4.66 0.76 23.45
C MET A 115 -5.51 0.03 22.41
N VAL A 116 -5.98 0.72 21.37
CA VAL A 116 -6.82 0.13 20.31
C VAL A 116 -6.05 -0.93 19.53
N LEU A 117 -4.81 -0.62 19.13
CA LEU A 117 -3.96 -1.55 18.40
C LEU A 117 -3.58 -2.76 19.28
N GLY A 118 -3.26 -2.53 20.55
CA GLY A 118 -2.99 -3.60 21.51
C GLY A 118 -4.18 -4.54 21.74
N GLN A 119 -5.41 -4.03 21.71
CA GLN A 119 -6.62 -4.88 21.75
C GLN A 119 -6.77 -5.78 20.51
N TRP A 120 -6.07 -5.49 19.42
CA TRP A 120 -6.08 -6.30 18.20
C TRP A 120 -4.84 -7.20 18.07
N GLY A 121 -3.98 -7.23 19.09
CA GLY A 121 -2.76 -8.04 19.14
C GLY A 121 -1.51 -7.34 18.61
N LEU A 122 -1.56 -6.02 18.35
CA LEU A 122 -0.43 -5.24 17.84
C LEU A 122 0.29 -4.54 19.01
N HIS A 123 1.52 -4.96 19.29
CA HIS A 123 2.33 -4.46 20.41
C HIS A 123 3.68 -3.91 19.98
N ALA A 124 4.14 -4.26 18.79
CA ALA A 124 5.41 -3.82 18.24
C ALA A 124 5.30 -3.50 16.75
N THR A 125 6.28 -2.79 16.22
CA THR A 125 6.39 -2.53 14.78
C THR A 125 6.52 -3.84 13.98
N ARG A 126 7.13 -4.86 14.58
CA ARG A 126 7.23 -6.21 14.02
C ARG A 126 5.87 -6.83 13.71
N ASP A 127 4.85 -6.57 14.52
CA ASP A 127 3.50 -7.10 14.28
C ASP A 127 2.89 -6.57 12.98
N PHE A 128 3.22 -5.34 12.58
CA PHE A 128 2.84 -4.84 11.26
C PHE A 128 3.50 -5.64 10.14
N GLY A 129 4.78 -5.97 10.30
CA GLY A 129 5.51 -6.81 9.36
C GLY A 129 4.88 -8.19 9.22
N GLU A 130 4.60 -8.86 10.34
CA GLU A 130 3.95 -10.18 10.34
C GLU A 130 2.61 -10.15 9.58
N ILE A 131 1.79 -9.12 9.79
CA ILE A 131 0.52 -8.96 9.06
C ILE A 131 0.76 -8.71 7.56
N VAL A 132 1.75 -7.90 7.19
CA VAL A 132 2.08 -7.63 5.78
C VAL A 132 2.52 -8.90 5.08
N TYR A 133 3.38 -9.70 5.71
CA TYR A 133 3.84 -10.97 5.16
C TYR A 133 2.71 -12.01 5.09
N LEU A 134 1.83 -12.06 6.08
CA LEU A 134 0.63 -12.88 6.04
C LEU A 134 -0.26 -12.52 4.83
N MET A 135 -0.36 -11.23 4.47
CA MET A 135 -1.08 -10.77 3.29
C MET A 135 -0.34 -11.09 1.98
N ILE A 136 0.99 -11.03 1.96
CA ILE A 136 1.82 -11.43 0.80
C ILE A 136 1.63 -12.92 0.52
N ASP A 137 1.68 -13.77 1.54
CA ASP A 137 1.52 -15.22 1.42
C ASP A 137 0.14 -15.62 0.89
N ASN A 138 -0.89 -14.80 1.19
CA ASN A 138 -2.24 -14.97 0.67
C ASN A 138 -2.50 -14.20 -0.64
N GLY A 139 -1.47 -13.61 -1.25
CA GLY A 139 -1.52 -12.95 -2.55
C GLY A 139 -2.25 -11.60 -2.57
N TRP A 140 -2.49 -10.97 -1.42
CA TRP A 140 -3.09 -9.63 -1.32
C TRP A 140 -2.08 -8.52 -1.61
N MET A 141 -0.80 -8.78 -1.36
CA MET A 141 0.31 -7.86 -1.56
C MET A 141 1.47 -8.56 -2.26
N THR A 142 2.47 -7.79 -2.67
CA THR A 142 3.74 -8.30 -3.21
C THR A 142 4.86 -7.63 -2.42
N SER A 143 6.01 -8.29 -2.28
CA SER A 143 7.26 -7.77 -1.70
C SER A 143 8.40 -7.86 -2.71
N GLN A 144 9.46 -7.09 -2.50
CA GLN A 144 10.72 -7.28 -3.22
C GLN A 144 11.49 -8.45 -2.64
N GLU A 145 12.37 -9.04 -3.45
CA GLU A 145 13.26 -10.12 -3.02
C GLU A 145 14.18 -9.72 -1.85
N THR A 146 14.43 -8.41 -1.69
CA THR A 146 15.26 -7.86 -0.62
C THR A 146 14.48 -7.52 0.64
N ASP A 147 13.15 -7.45 0.56
CA ASP A 147 12.36 -7.06 1.71
C ASP A 147 12.27 -8.25 2.65
N THR A 148 12.46 -7.96 3.93
CA THR A 148 12.39 -8.94 5.01
C THR A 148 11.43 -8.45 6.07
N VAL A 149 10.84 -9.39 6.81
CA VAL A 149 9.96 -9.03 7.92
C VAL A 149 10.76 -8.35 9.04
N GLU A 150 12.06 -8.58 9.09
CA GLU A 150 13.03 -7.89 9.96
C GLU A 150 13.14 -6.39 9.67
N ASP A 151 12.73 -5.92 8.47
CA ASP A 151 12.67 -4.48 8.18
C ASP A 151 11.66 -3.72 9.05
N PHE A 152 10.80 -4.46 9.75
CA PHE A 152 9.83 -3.95 10.73
C PHE A 152 10.33 -4.06 12.17
N ASP A 153 11.51 -4.61 12.43
CA ASP A 153 12.04 -4.72 13.79
C ASP A 153 12.53 -3.37 14.31
N ALA A 154 12.05 -2.99 15.49
CA ALA A 154 12.48 -1.80 16.23
C ALA A 154 12.52 -0.50 15.41
N VAL A 155 11.59 -0.33 14.44
CA VAL A 155 11.52 0.89 13.60
C VAL A 155 11.28 2.12 14.47
N PHE A 156 10.46 1.97 15.49
CA PHE A 156 10.24 2.95 16.55
C PHE A 156 9.75 2.27 17.83
N ASP A 157 9.87 2.98 18.96
CA ASP A 157 9.24 2.57 20.21
C ASP A 157 7.73 2.79 20.12
N PHE A 158 6.99 1.67 20.12
CA PHE A 158 5.55 1.64 19.84
C PHE A 158 4.76 2.49 20.84
N ASP A 159 5.08 2.36 22.13
CA ASP A 159 4.41 3.08 23.21
C ASP A 159 4.80 4.56 23.19
N GLU A 160 6.07 4.88 22.95
CA GLU A 160 6.51 6.27 22.86
C GLU A 160 5.78 7.02 21.74
N VAL A 161 5.76 6.44 20.54
CA VAL A 161 5.16 7.08 19.37
C VAL A 161 3.64 7.13 19.49
N LEU A 162 2.98 6.08 19.94
CA LEU A 162 1.51 6.02 19.91
C LEU A 162 0.84 6.55 21.18
N GLU A 163 1.49 6.52 22.34
CA GLU A 163 0.91 7.04 23.59
C GLU A 163 1.40 8.45 23.93
N LYS A 164 2.72 8.70 23.82
CA LYS A 164 3.35 9.88 24.41
C LYS A 164 3.41 11.07 23.44
N GLN A 165 3.61 10.82 22.15
CA GLN A 165 3.89 11.86 21.15
C GLN A 165 2.65 12.45 20.44
N PHE A 166 1.46 12.41 21.05
CA PHE A 166 0.28 13.02 20.44
C PHE A 166 0.25 14.56 20.62
N VAL A 167 0.44 15.27 19.50
CA VAL A 167 0.27 16.73 19.40
C VAL A 167 -1.20 17.04 19.13
N ILE A 168 -1.87 17.69 20.09
CA ILE A 168 -3.20 18.25 19.87
C ILE A 168 -3.00 19.57 19.10
N GLU A 169 -3.31 19.59 17.81
CA GLU A 169 -3.47 20.85 17.09
C GLU A 169 -4.77 21.51 17.54
N ILE A 170 -4.69 22.41 18.52
CA ILE A 170 -5.80 23.31 18.84
C ILE A 170 -5.88 24.33 17.70
N ARG A 171 -6.87 24.19 16.83
CA ARG A 171 -7.25 25.21 15.84
C ARG A 171 -8.24 26.21 16.43
#